data_AF-A0A653D5M7-F1
#
_entry.id   AF-A0A653D5M7-F1
#
_cell.length_a   1.000
_cell.length_b   1.000
_cell.length_c   1.000
_cell.angle_alpha   90.00
_cell.angle_beta   90.00
_cell.angle_gamma   90.00
#
_symmetry.space_group_name_H-M   'P 1'
#
loop_
_entity.id
_entity.type
_entity.pdbx_description
1 polymer ?
#
loop_
_entity_poly.entity_id
_entity_poly.type
_entity_poly.pdbx_seq_one_letter_code
_entity_poly.pdbx_strand_id
1 'polypeptide(L)'
;MFYDKLSDGTYEEFGNETVLISHGRLLPFLVATNPINYGKPCQLSCVEAVAATMYIVGFKEAARFYLNKFSWGHSFLELNGELLDKYASCKDGKEVIEVQTLYIKEEQEKLAHNKNVDMLPPSSSSDDDS
;
A
#
# COMPACT_ATOMS: atom_id res chain seq x y z
N MET A 1 3.32 11.83 9.79
CA MET A 1 3.40 11.33 11.19
C MET A 1 3.75 9.83 11.27
N PHE A 2 4.56 9.27 10.35
CA PHE A 2 4.97 7.85 10.45
C PHE A 2 6.46 7.57 10.18
N TYR A 3 7.29 8.59 9.88
CA TYR A 3 8.69 8.35 9.49
C TYR A 3 9.63 9.46 9.98
N ASP A 4 9.61 9.78 11.28
CA ASP A 4 10.52 10.81 11.82
C ASP A 4 11.15 10.49 13.19
N LYS A 5 11.27 9.21 13.53
CA LYS A 5 12.04 8.75 14.69
C LYS A 5 12.84 7.50 14.32
N LEU A 6 14.01 7.67 13.71
CA LEU A 6 14.86 6.58 13.23
C LEU A 6 16.33 6.68 13.72
N SER A 7 16.55 7.08 14.98
CA SER A 7 17.93 7.19 15.53
C SER A 7 18.18 6.48 16.87
N ASP A 8 17.17 5.91 17.51
CA ASP A 8 17.29 5.48 18.90
C ASP A 8 16.15 4.51 19.22
N GLY A 9 16.45 3.20 19.10
CA GLY A 9 15.62 2.03 19.47
C GLY A 9 14.11 2.26 19.63
N THR A 10 13.30 1.73 18.72
CA THR A 10 11.85 1.73 18.88
C THR A 10 11.47 0.82 20.06
N TYR A 11 11.01 1.44 21.15
CA TYR A 11 10.33 0.76 22.24
C TYR A 11 8.85 0.67 21.87
N GLU A 12 8.30 -0.54 21.82
CA GLU A 12 6.86 -0.73 21.69
C GLU A 12 6.30 -1.29 23.01
N GLU A 13 5.25 -0.66 23.50
CA GLU A 13 4.53 -1.05 24.70
C GLU A 13 3.57 -2.19 24.34
N PHE A 14 3.88 -3.41 24.80
CA PHE A 14 2.99 -4.57 24.67
C PHE A 14 2.39 -4.89 26.05
N GLY A 15 1.29 -4.24 26.38
CA GLY A 15 0.67 -4.38 27.71
C GLY A 15 1.49 -3.66 28.78
N ASN A 16 2.02 -4.40 29.77
CA ASN A 16 2.84 -3.86 30.86
C ASN A 16 4.35 -4.10 30.65
N GLU A 17 4.76 -4.56 29.46
CA GLU A 17 6.15 -4.89 29.14
C GLU A 17 6.64 -4.02 27.98
N THR A 18 7.83 -3.43 28.17
CA THR A 18 8.50 -2.65 27.14
C THR A 18 9.42 -3.56 26.33
N VAL A 19 9.15 -3.71 25.02
CA VAL A 19 9.98 -4.53 24.12
C VAL A 19 10.94 -3.64 23.35
N LEU A 20 12.24 -3.99 23.40
CA LEU A 20 13.29 -3.36 22.60
C LEU A 20 13.34 -3.97 21.20
N ILE A 21 12.95 -3.19 20.18
CA ILE A 21 13.05 -3.61 18.78
C ILE A 21 14.24 -2.91 18.15
N SER A 22 15.37 -3.62 18.04
CA SER A 22 16.64 -3.05 17.55
C SER A 22 16.61 -2.70 16.05
N HIS A 23 15.92 -3.51 15.23
CA HIS A 23 15.86 -3.33 13.77
C HIS A 23 14.43 -3.40 13.24
N GLY A 24 13.51 -2.71 13.93
CA GLY A 24 12.14 -2.58 13.48
C GLY A 24 12.08 -1.91 12.11
N ARG A 25 11.27 -2.47 11.21
CA ARG A 25 11.00 -1.91 9.89
C ARG A 25 9.51 -1.98 9.64
N LEU A 26 8.94 -0.86 9.25
CA LEU A 26 7.56 -0.80 8.78
C LEU A 26 7.52 -1.16 7.31
N LEU A 27 6.46 -1.86 6.90
CA LEU A 27 6.18 -2.04 5.49
C LEU A 27 5.75 -0.71 4.87
N PRO A 28 6.13 -0.46 3.60
CA PRO A 28 5.62 0.69 2.87
C PRO A 28 4.13 0.53 2.56
N PHE A 29 3.52 1.59 2.04
CA PHE A 29 2.12 1.63 1.67
C PHE A 29 1.75 0.47 0.74
N LEU A 30 0.76 -0.32 1.15
CA LEU A 30 0.19 -1.42 0.37
C LEU A 30 -1.30 -1.52 0.72
N VAL A 31 -2.09 -2.04 -0.22
CA VAL A 31 -3.54 -2.17 -0.06
C VAL A 31 -3.89 -3.63 0.21
N ALA A 32 -4.70 -3.86 1.23
CA ALA A 32 -5.11 -5.21 1.61
C ALA A 32 -6.11 -5.79 0.59
N THR A 33 -5.98 -7.10 0.37
CA THR A 33 -6.88 -7.90 -0.49
C THR A 33 -7.55 -9.04 0.26
N ASN A 34 -7.23 -9.21 1.55
CA ASN A 34 -7.93 -10.14 2.41
C ASN A 34 -9.42 -9.75 2.55
N PRO A 35 -10.33 -10.73 2.74
CA PRO A 35 -11.77 -10.47 2.81
C PRO A 35 -12.24 -9.52 3.92
N ILE A 36 -11.46 -9.37 4.99
CA ILE A 36 -11.84 -8.56 6.15
C ILE A 36 -11.54 -7.07 5.90
N ASN A 37 -10.41 -6.76 5.26
CA ASN A 37 -9.90 -5.41 5.09
C ASN A 37 -9.68 -5.02 3.63
N TYR A 38 -10.38 -5.68 2.70
CA TYR A 38 -10.24 -5.42 1.28
C TYR A 38 -10.30 -3.93 0.95
N GLY A 39 -9.31 -3.44 0.19
CA GLY A 39 -9.20 -2.04 -0.23
C GLY A 39 -8.69 -1.08 0.86
N LYS A 40 -8.52 -1.52 2.11
CA LYS A 40 -8.01 -0.66 3.17
C LYS A 40 -6.48 -0.56 3.10
N PRO A 41 -5.92 0.67 3.08
CA PRO A 41 -4.47 0.85 3.06
C PRO A 41 -3.85 0.41 4.39
N CYS A 42 -2.67 -0.21 4.31
CA CYS A 42 -1.83 -0.62 5.45
C CYS A 42 -2.50 -1.59 6.45
N GLN A 43 -3.66 -2.17 6.13
CA GLN A 43 -4.37 -3.15 6.98
C GLN A 43 -4.19 -4.57 6.46
N LEU A 44 -2.92 -4.93 6.24
CA LEU A 44 -2.53 -6.24 5.74
C LEU A 44 -2.79 -7.33 6.79
N SER A 45 -3.20 -8.50 6.34
CA SER A 45 -3.10 -9.72 7.13
C SER A 45 -1.64 -10.13 7.33
N CYS A 46 -1.37 -11.00 8.30
CA CYS A 46 -0.02 -11.50 8.57
C CYS A 46 0.62 -12.13 7.32
N VAL A 47 -0.14 -12.92 6.56
CA VAL A 47 0.37 -13.56 5.34
C VAL A 47 0.69 -12.53 4.24
N GLU A 48 -0.14 -11.51 4.07
CA GLU A 48 0.12 -10.41 3.11
C GLU A 48 1.37 -9.62 3.50
N ALA A 49 1.54 -9.32 4.80
CA ALA A 49 2.72 -8.64 5.30
C ALA A 49 3.99 -9.46 5.04
N VAL A 50 3.98 -10.76 5.37
CA VAL A 50 5.11 -11.67 5.11
C VAL A 50 5.40 -11.76 3.61
N ALA A 51 4.37 -11.92 2.78
CA ALA A 51 4.54 -12.01 1.33
C ALA A 51 5.07 -10.70 0.73
N ALA A 52 4.59 -9.54 1.18
CA ALA A 52 5.11 -8.24 0.78
C ALA A 52 6.58 -8.09 1.14
N THR A 53 6.97 -8.43 2.37
CA THR A 53 8.38 -8.43 2.80
C THR A 53 9.22 -9.32 1.89
N MET A 54 8.80 -10.57 1.69
CA MET A 54 9.50 -11.52 0.81
C MET A 54 9.64 -10.99 -0.60
N TYR A 55 8.60 -10.36 -1.15
CA TYR A 55 8.64 -9.80 -2.48
C TYR A 55 9.65 -8.65 -2.59
N ILE A 56 9.60 -7.69 -1.66
CA ILE A 56 10.48 -6.51 -1.64
C ILE A 56 11.95 -6.92 -1.51
N VAL A 57 12.26 -7.95 -0.71
CA VAL A 57 13.65 -8.43 -0.55
C VAL A 57 14.08 -9.46 -1.62
N GLY A 58 13.27 -9.67 -2.67
CA GLY A 58 13.63 -10.47 -3.84
C GLY A 58 13.17 -11.94 -3.84
N PHE A 59 12.56 -12.44 -2.75
CA PHE A 59 12.01 -13.81 -2.66
C PHE A 59 10.59 -13.90 -3.25
N LYS A 60 10.43 -13.50 -4.52
CA LYS A 60 9.11 -13.42 -5.19
C LYS A 60 8.37 -14.77 -5.26
N GLU A 61 9.09 -15.87 -5.47
CA GLU A 61 8.47 -17.21 -5.50
C GLU A 61 7.97 -17.65 -4.13
N ALA A 62 8.70 -17.31 -3.06
CA ALA A 62 8.25 -17.61 -1.70
C ALA A 62 6.99 -16.83 -1.35
N ALA A 63 6.94 -15.53 -1.71
CA ALA A 63 5.75 -14.71 -1.55
C ALA A 63 4.52 -15.34 -2.25
N ARG A 64 4.69 -15.76 -3.51
CA ARG A 64 3.65 -16.49 -4.26
C ARG A 64 3.24 -17.78 -3.58
N PHE A 65 4.20 -18.59 -3.11
CA PHE A 65 3.91 -19.86 -2.45
C PHE A 65 3.00 -19.71 -1.23
N TYR A 66 3.26 -18.70 -0.38
CA TYR A 66 2.43 -18.43 0.79
C TYR A 66 1.03 -17.92 0.42
N LEU A 67 0.94 -17.01 -0.55
CA LEU A 67 -0.34 -16.44 -0.98
C LEU A 67 -1.22 -17.48 -1.69
N ASN A 68 -0.63 -18.42 -2.43
CA ASN A 68 -1.36 -19.48 -3.14
C ASN A 68 -2.09 -20.48 -2.21
N LYS A 69 -1.88 -20.41 -0.90
CA LYS A 69 -2.68 -21.16 0.09
C LYS A 69 -4.07 -20.55 0.31
N PHE A 70 -4.31 -19.34 -0.18
CA PHE A 70 -5.54 -18.59 -0.02
C PHE A 70 -6.17 -18.35 -1.39
N SER A 71 -7.48 -18.59 -1.52
CA SER A 71 -8.19 -18.41 -2.79
C SER A 71 -8.11 -16.99 -3.32
N TRP A 72 -8.05 -15.99 -2.44
CA TRP A 72 -7.90 -14.56 -2.75
C TRP A 72 -6.44 -14.08 -2.82
N GLY A 73 -5.46 -14.93 -2.48
CA GLY A 73 -4.08 -14.48 -2.28
C GLY A 73 -3.40 -13.97 -3.57
N HIS A 74 -3.81 -14.46 -4.74
CA HIS A 74 -3.31 -13.98 -6.03
C HIS A 74 -3.62 -12.49 -6.25
N SER A 75 -4.81 -12.04 -5.81
CA SER A 75 -5.25 -10.65 -5.95
C SER A 75 -4.33 -9.66 -5.24
N PHE A 76 -3.61 -10.09 -4.19
CA PHE A 76 -2.65 -9.23 -3.49
C PHE A 76 -1.52 -8.77 -4.40
N LEU A 77 -0.94 -9.71 -5.17
CA LEU A 77 0.16 -9.42 -6.10
C LEU A 77 -0.34 -8.71 -7.35
N GLU A 78 -1.58 -8.98 -7.78
CA GLU A 78 -2.19 -8.26 -8.91
C GLU A 78 -2.44 -6.79 -8.56
N LEU A 79 -3.03 -6.53 -7.38
CA LEU A 79 -3.36 -5.17 -6.95
C LEU A 79 -2.11 -4.33 -6.66
N ASN A 80 -1.12 -4.92 -5.98
CA ASN A 80 0.06 -4.19 -5.51
C ASN A 80 1.31 -4.40 -6.38
N GLY A 81 1.21 -5.16 -7.47
CA GLY A 81 2.37 -5.67 -8.21
C GLY A 81 3.33 -4.60 -8.70
N GLU A 82 2.80 -3.54 -9.33
CA GLU A 82 3.62 -2.42 -9.80
C GLU A 82 4.38 -1.74 -8.64
N LEU A 83 3.69 -1.55 -7.51
CA LEU A 83 4.26 -0.88 -6.35
C LEU A 83 5.31 -1.76 -5.64
N LEU A 84 5.04 -3.07 -5.54
CA LEU A 84 5.97 -4.07 -5.03
C LEU A 84 7.23 -4.18 -5.89
N ASP A 85 7.10 -4.11 -7.22
CA ASP A 85 8.24 -4.10 -8.14
C ASP A 85 9.08 -2.82 -7.98
N LYS A 86 8.44 -1.65 -7.85
CA LYS A 86 9.14 -0.39 -7.55
C LYS A 86 9.89 -0.48 -6.23
N TYR A 87 9.26 -0.98 -5.16
CA TYR A 87 9.91 -1.15 -3.86
C TYR A 87 11.07 -2.15 -3.91
N ALA A 88 10.94 -3.26 -4.65
CA ALA A 88 12.01 -4.23 -4.81
C ALA A 88 13.23 -3.68 -5.59
N SER A 89 13.04 -2.61 -6.37
CA SER A 89 14.12 -1.93 -7.10
C SER A 89 14.85 -0.86 -6.28
N CYS A 90 14.30 -0.47 -5.13
CA CYS A 90 14.87 0.56 -4.26
C CYS A 90 16.09 0.01 -3.49
N LYS A 91 17.11 0.85 -3.32
CA LYS A 91 18.35 0.52 -2.62
C LYS A 91 18.27 0.75 -1.13
N ASP A 92 17.50 1.75 -0.71
CA ASP A 92 17.40 2.16 0.68
C ASP A 92 15.98 2.58 1.07
N GLY A 93 15.78 2.82 2.37
CA GLY A 93 14.48 3.23 2.89
C GLY A 93 14.04 4.62 2.44
N LYS A 94 14.94 5.50 2.00
CA LYS A 94 14.59 6.84 1.51
C LYS A 94 13.93 6.73 0.14
N GLU A 95 14.52 5.96 -0.76
CA GLU A 95 13.95 5.68 -2.09
C GLU A 95 12.55 5.04 -1.95
N VAL A 96 12.37 4.12 -1.00
CA VAL A 96 11.05 3.52 -0.71
C VAL A 96 10.02 4.57 -0.28
N ILE A 97 10.39 5.50 0.60
CA ILE A 97 9.51 6.59 1.06
C ILE A 97 9.16 7.54 -0.09
N GLU A 98 10.12 7.85 -0.97
CA GLU A 98 9.91 8.69 -2.15
C GLU A 98 8.92 8.05 -3.11
N VAL A 99 9.14 6.78 -3.48
CA VAL A 99 8.21 6.00 -4.33
C VAL A 99 6.81 5.97 -3.73
N GLN A 100 6.71 5.69 -2.43
CA GLN A 100 5.43 5.69 -1.72
C GLN A 100 4.73 7.05 -1.79
N THR A 101 5.46 8.13 -1.52
CA THR A 101 4.89 9.48 -1.46
C THR A 101 4.39 9.93 -2.84
N LEU A 102 5.16 9.62 -3.89
CA LEU A 102 4.76 9.88 -5.26
C LEU A 102 3.48 9.12 -5.63
N TYR A 103 3.43 7.81 -5.35
CA TYR A 103 2.25 6.99 -5.64
C TYR A 103 0.99 7.51 -4.94
N ILE A 104 1.06 7.82 -3.65
CA ILE A 104 -0.09 8.35 -2.89
C ILE A 104 -0.56 9.68 -3.48
N LYS A 105 0.37 10.56 -3.87
CA LYS A 105 0.04 11.86 -4.46
C LYS A 105 -0.66 11.70 -5.81
N GLU A 106 -0.13 10.84 -6.69
CA GLU A 106 -0.74 10.56 -8.00
C GLU A 106 -2.16 10.00 -7.86
N GLU A 107 -2.39 9.08 -6.93
CA GLU A 107 -3.72 8.52 -6.70
C GLU A 107 -4.70 9.57 -6.14
N GLN A 108 -4.25 10.47 -5.25
CA GLN A 108 -5.08 11.57 -4.76
C GLN A 108 -5.48 12.54 -5.89
N GLU A 109 -4.56 12.87 -6.79
CA GLU A 109 -4.81 13.73 -7.94
C GLU A 109 -5.81 13.09 -8.93
N LYS A 110 -5.65 11.79 -9.22
CA LYS A 110 -6.61 11.03 -10.05
C LYS A 110 -8.02 11.04 -9.44
N LEU A 111 -8.13 10.81 -8.14
CA LEU A 111 -9.40 10.84 -7.43
C LEU A 111 -10.04 12.24 -7.44
N ALA A 112 -9.25 13.29 -7.29
CA ALA A 112 -9.74 14.67 -7.37
C ALA A 112 -10.21 15.03 -8.79
N HIS A 113 -9.49 14.58 -9.82
CA HIS A 113 -9.89 14.77 -11.21
C HIS A 113 -11.21 14.08 -11.54
N ASN A 114 -11.36 12.80 -11.17
CA ASN A 114 -12.58 12.03 -11.45
C ASN A 114 -13.83 12.64 -10.78
N LYS A 115 -13.72 13.10 -9.53
CA LYS A 115 -14.82 13.79 -8.84
C LYS A 115 -15.27 15.08 -9.53
N ASN A 116 -14.36 15.77 -10.21
CA ASN A 116 -14.69 16.99 -10.95
C ASN A 116 -15.44 16.67 -12.27
N VAL A 117 -15.21 15.51 -12.88
CA VAL A 117 -15.87 15.09 -14.12
C VAL A 117 -17.32 14.62 -13.88
N ASP A 118 -17.57 13.91 -12.77
CA ASP A 118 -18.92 13.43 -12.41
C ASP A 118 -19.90 14.55 -11.97
N MET A 119 -19.40 15.76 -11.73
CA MET A 119 -20.19 16.94 -11.34
C MET A 119 -20.69 17.77 -12.53
N LEU A 120 -20.44 17.35 -13.77
CA LEU A 120 -20.95 18.05 -14.95
C LEU A 120 -22.45 17.72 -15.11
N PRO A 121 -23.38 18.69 -14.98
CA PRO A 121 -24.77 18.43 -15.33
C PRO A 121 -24.82 18.00 -16.80
N PRO A 122 -25.76 17.11 -17.20
CA PRO A 122 -25.99 16.86 -18.62
C PRO A 122 -26.24 18.22 -19.25
N SER A 123 -25.46 18.58 -20.28
CA SER A 123 -25.70 19.81 -21.03
C SER A 123 -27.17 19.85 -21.39
N SER A 124 -27.93 20.77 -20.79
CA SER A 124 -29.29 21.02 -21.22
C SER A 124 -29.14 21.57 -22.64
N SER A 125 -29.37 20.72 -23.64
CA SER A 125 -29.64 21.16 -24.99
C SER A 125 -30.90 22.02 -24.90
N SER A 126 -30.70 23.34 -24.93
CA SER A 126 -31.80 24.27 -25.15
C SER A 126 -32.25 24.04 -26.59
N ASP A 127 -33.32 23.29 -26.78
CA ASP A 127 -34.04 23.24 -28.05
C ASP A 127 -34.80 24.57 -28.18
N ASP A 128 -34.21 25.50 -28.94
CA ASP A 128 -34.91 26.69 -29.47
C ASP A 128 -35.83 26.21 -30.60
N ASP A 129 -37.10 25.91 -30.30
CA ASP A 129 -38.14 25.76 -31.33
C ASP A 129 -38.72 27.14 -31.68
N SER A 130 -38.54 27.52 -32.96
CA SER A 130 -39.06 28.75 -33.60
C SER A 130 -40.48 28.59 -34.14
#